data_AF-A0A959DH36-F1
#
_entry.id   AF-A0A959DH36-F1
#
_cell.length_a   1.000
_cell.length_b   1.000
_cell.length_c   1.000
_cell.angle_alpha   90.00
_cell.angle_beta   90.00
_cell.angle_gamma   90.00
#
_symmetry.space_group_name_H-M   'P 1'
#
loop_
_entity.id
_entity.type
_entity.pdbx_description
1 polymer ?
#
loop_
_entity_poly.entity_id
_entity_poly.type
_entity_poly.pdbx_seq_one_letter_code
_entity_poly.pdbx_strand_id
1 'polypeptide(L)'
;MIKDQNTRETEWLRQEPDKLLAHYQFIVEATVARFISRGFFRPEEKMEIVQEVNVELLEKKMARMQEQYNGSVYLRTYFSKVVYNSCLETARRRKHQPQVFSAETLTEEAARQRSPLEELAIRDELGRLEALLKGHRQYYKLKLCFKLWVRSPLQREDWQFFEGPKTREAVARLQENSQRPGLSEKETFEMAAALFNLLENKDTAADSLRR
;
A
#
# COMPACT_ATOMS: atom_id res chain seq x y z
N MET A 1 11.26 -11.20 41.89
CA MET A 1 11.91 -11.62 40.63
C MET A 1 11.74 -10.61 39.48
N ILE A 2 10.54 -10.08 39.19
CA ILE A 2 10.31 -9.22 38.00
C ILE A 2 11.10 -7.88 38.02
N LYS A 3 11.26 -7.24 39.17
CA LYS A 3 12.03 -5.98 39.27
C LYS A 3 13.52 -6.17 38.98
N ASP A 4 14.08 -7.31 39.37
CA ASP A 4 15.50 -7.61 39.19
C ASP A 4 15.85 -7.81 37.70
N GLN A 5 14.94 -8.45 36.96
CA GLN A 5 15.12 -8.68 35.53
C GLN A 5 15.13 -7.37 34.72
N ASN A 6 14.22 -6.44 34.99
CA ASN A 6 14.20 -5.15 34.27
C ASN A 6 15.46 -4.31 34.54
N THR A 7 16.03 -4.38 35.74
CA THR A 7 17.28 -3.70 36.08
C THR A 7 18.44 -4.27 35.25
N ARG A 8 18.56 -5.60 35.18
CA ARG A 8 19.58 -6.27 34.36
C ARG A 8 19.43 -5.98 32.86
N GLU A 9 18.20 -6.00 32.35
CA GLU A 9 17.92 -5.65 30.95
C GLU A 9 18.27 -4.18 30.65
N THR A 10 18.04 -3.27 31.60
CA THR A 10 18.43 -1.86 31.49
C THR A 10 19.95 -1.69 31.51
N GLU A 11 20.66 -2.52 32.27
CA GLU A 11 22.12 -2.55 32.26
C GLU A 11 22.66 -3.05 30.91
N TRP A 12 22.07 -4.10 30.35
CA TRP A 12 22.42 -4.56 29.00
C TRP A 12 22.17 -3.49 27.95
N LEU A 13 21.08 -2.71 28.04
CA LEU A 13 20.88 -1.59 27.11
C LEU A 13 22.09 -0.64 27.09
N ARG A 14 22.68 -0.36 28.25
CA ARG A 14 23.78 0.61 28.38
C ARG A 14 25.15 0.03 28.00
N GLN A 15 25.41 -1.22 28.36
CA GLN A 15 26.74 -1.83 28.26
C GLN A 15 26.87 -2.83 27.11
N GLU A 16 25.81 -3.58 26.80
CA GLU A 16 25.82 -4.70 25.86
C GLU A 16 24.52 -4.73 25.00
N PRO A 17 24.28 -3.74 24.13
CA PRO A 17 23.03 -3.64 23.37
C PRO A 17 22.79 -4.85 22.44
N ASP A 18 23.84 -5.47 21.93
CA ASP A 18 23.75 -6.68 21.08
C ASP A 18 23.14 -7.86 21.83
N LYS A 19 23.50 -8.01 23.10
CA LYS A 19 22.97 -9.05 23.99
C LYS A 19 21.51 -8.80 24.34
N LEU A 20 21.14 -7.53 24.55
CA LEU A 20 19.74 -7.15 24.74
C LEU A 20 18.91 -7.49 23.49
N LEU A 21 19.42 -7.17 22.30
CA LEU A 21 18.73 -7.47 21.05
C LEU A 21 18.54 -8.99 20.88
N ALA A 22 19.60 -9.77 21.10
CA ALA A 22 19.53 -11.23 21.06
C ALA A 22 18.49 -11.77 22.07
N HIS A 23 18.46 -11.22 23.29
CA HIS A 23 17.48 -11.59 24.31
C HIS A 23 16.03 -11.30 23.89
N TYR A 24 15.80 -10.17 23.21
CA TYR A 24 14.48 -9.75 22.74
C TYR A 24 14.15 -10.14 21.30
N GLN A 25 14.94 -11.01 20.67
CA GLN A 25 14.72 -11.49 19.30
C GLN A 25 13.30 -12.06 19.11
N PHE A 26 12.77 -12.77 20.11
CA PHE A 26 11.40 -13.30 20.08
C PHE A 26 10.33 -12.20 19.98
N ILE A 27 10.59 -10.98 20.49
CA ILE A 27 9.69 -9.83 20.38
C ILE A 27 9.68 -9.31 18.94
N VAL A 28 10.86 -9.26 18.31
CA VAL A 28 11.00 -8.88 16.90
C VAL A 28 10.21 -9.85 16.02
N GLU A 29 10.46 -11.14 16.17
CA GLU A 29 9.78 -12.17 15.37
C GLU A 29 8.27 -12.20 15.57
N ALA A 30 7.80 -12.08 16.82
CA ALA A 30 6.37 -12.03 17.12
C ALA A 30 5.69 -10.79 16.54
N THR A 31 6.40 -9.65 16.54
CA THR A 31 5.88 -8.40 15.97
C THR A 31 5.81 -8.49 14.45
N VAL A 32 6.85 -9.00 13.79
CA VAL A 32 6.85 -9.23 12.33
C VAL A 32 5.74 -10.21 11.93
N ALA A 33 5.58 -11.32 12.64
CA ALA A 33 4.50 -12.27 12.39
C ALA A 33 3.11 -11.61 12.49
N ARG A 34 2.92 -10.69 13.44
CA ARG A 34 1.68 -9.91 13.55
C ARG A 34 1.45 -9.00 12.33
N PHE A 35 2.50 -8.38 11.79
CA PHE A 35 2.37 -7.59 10.56
C PHE A 35 2.06 -8.44 9.33
N ILE A 36 2.66 -9.63 9.21
CA ILE A 36 2.33 -10.62 8.17
C ILE A 36 0.86 -11.03 8.25
N SER A 37 0.37 -11.37 9.45
CA SER A 37 -1.04 -11.76 9.65
C SER A 37 -2.04 -10.65 9.29
N ARG A 38 -1.59 -9.40 9.26
CA ARG A 38 -2.37 -8.22 8.88
C ARG A 38 -2.19 -7.82 7.41
N GLY A 39 -1.40 -8.57 6.65
CA GLY A 39 -1.18 -8.34 5.21
C GLY A 39 -0.18 -7.23 4.88
N PHE A 40 0.66 -6.78 5.83
CA PHE A 40 1.67 -5.77 5.55
C PHE A 40 2.90 -6.34 4.81
N PHE A 41 3.21 -7.62 5.04
CA PHE A 41 4.35 -8.33 4.46
C PHE A 41 3.89 -9.73 4.02
N ARG A 42 4.60 -10.33 3.06
CA ARG A 42 4.33 -11.71 2.66
C ARG A 42 4.96 -12.70 3.65
N PRO A 43 4.36 -13.89 3.88
CA PRO A 43 4.93 -14.89 4.82
C PRO A 43 6.35 -15.32 4.47
N GLU A 44 6.69 -15.38 3.18
CA GLU A 44 7.99 -15.82 2.67
C GLU A 44 9.10 -14.81 3.02
N GLU A 45 8.73 -13.53 3.17
CA GLU A 45 9.65 -12.44 3.50
C GLU A 45 9.98 -12.36 5.00
N LYS A 46 9.39 -13.22 5.86
CA LYS A 46 9.48 -13.09 7.33
C LYS A 46 10.92 -12.90 7.81
N MET A 47 11.85 -13.74 7.36
CA MET A 47 13.24 -13.70 7.82
C MET A 47 13.97 -12.45 7.33
N GLU A 48 13.67 -12.01 6.11
CA GLU A 48 14.22 -10.77 5.53
C GLU A 48 13.75 -9.55 6.33
N ILE A 49 12.46 -9.46 6.65
CA ILE A 49 11.90 -8.36 7.45
C ILE A 49 12.50 -8.36 8.87
N VAL A 50 12.65 -9.53 9.49
CA VAL A 50 13.31 -9.64 10.81
C VAL A 50 14.74 -9.11 10.74
N GLN A 51 15.50 -9.46 9.69
CA GLN A 51 16.86 -8.97 9.51
C GLN A 51 16.89 -7.45 9.26
N GLU A 52 16.00 -6.93 8.40
CA GLU A 52 15.90 -5.49 8.12
C GLU A 52 15.61 -4.70 9.41
N VAL A 53 14.68 -5.18 10.24
CA VAL A 53 14.36 -4.58 11.54
C VAL A 53 15.55 -4.65 12.50
N ASN A 54 16.25 -5.79 12.55
CA ASN A 54 17.44 -5.94 13.40
C ASN A 54 18.56 -4.96 13.03
N VAL A 55 18.84 -4.81 11.73
CA VAL A 55 19.82 -3.83 11.23
C VAL A 55 19.39 -2.41 11.62
N GLU A 56 18.12 -2.05 11.42
CA GLU A 56 17.63 -0.72 11.78
C GLU A 56 17.72 -0.45 13.30
N LEU A 57 17.41 -1.46 14.12
CA LEU A 57 17.54 -1.35 15.56
C LEU A 57 18.98 -1.10 15.98
N LEU A 58 19.93 -1.91 15.50
CA LEU A 58 21.35 -1.79 15.82
C LEU A 58 21.94 -0.46 15.37
N GLU A 59 21.72 -0.09 14.10
CA GLU A 59 22.40 1.07 13.51
C GLU A 59 21.80 2.41 13.96
N LYS A 60 20.48 2.47 14.20
CA LYS A 60 19.77 3.77 14.30
C LYS A 60 19.00 3.95 15.59
N LYS A 61 18.48 2.89 16.20
CA LYS A 61 17.54 3.00 17.32
C LYS A 61 18.19 2.69 18.67
N MET A 62 19.15 1.77 18.76
CA MET A 62 19.78 1.37 20.04
C MET A 62 20.45 2.55 20.74
N ALA A 63 21.30 3.33 20.04
CA ALA A 63 21.93 4.51 20.60
C ALA A 63 20.90 5.54 21.12
N ARG A 64 19.83 5.77 20.34
CA ARG A 64 18.75 6.67 20.76
C ARG A 64 17.98 6.13 21.97
N MET A 65 17.78 4.82 22.04
CA MET A 65 17.14 4.19 23.19
C MET A 65 17.98 4.36 24.46
N GLN A 66 19.31 4.24 24.37
CA GLN A 66 20.22 4.47 25.49
C GLN A 66 20.09 5.90 26.05
N GLU A 67 19.96 6.90 25.17
CA GLU A 67 19.82 8.32 25.55
C GLU A 67 18.42 8.66 26.10
N GLN A 68 17.37 8.12 25.48
CA GLN A 68 15.99 8.57 25.72
C GLN A 68 15.25 7.74 26.77
N TYR A 69 15.70 6.51 27.05
CA TYR A 69 15.01 5.65 28.00
C TYR A 69 15.22 6.13 29.44
N ASN A 70 14.15 6.64 30.04
CA ASN A 70 14.14 7.21 31.40
C ASN A 70 13.61 6.25 32.48
N GLY A 71 13.28 5.00 32.14
CA GLY A 71 12.77 4.01 33.09
C GLY A 71 11.31 4.23 33.54
N SER A 72 10.56 5.14 32.91
CA SER A 72 9.13 5.36 33.22
C SER A 72 8.23 4.15 32.96
N VAL A 73 8.66 3.24 32.08
CA VAL A 73 7.99 1.99 31.75
C VAL A 73 9.00 0.86 31.71
N TYR A 74 8.56 -0.39 31.79
CA TYR A 74 9.44 -1.55 31.61
C TYR A 74 10.14 -1.51 30.25
N LEU A 75 11.43 -1.86 30.23
CA LEU A 75 12.25 -1.81 29.02
C LEU A 75 11.67 -2.69 27.92
N ARG A 76 11.14 -3.86 28.28
CA ARG A 76 10.43 -4.75 27.35
C ARG A 76 9.27 -4.08 26.63
N THR A 77 8.48 -3.26 27.34
CA THR A 77 7.33 -2.53 26.77
C THR A 77 7.81 -1.45 25.83
N TYR A 78 8.83 -0.70 26.26
CA TYR A 78 9.46 0.33 25.44
C TYR A 78 10.08 -0.26 24.15
N PHE A 79 10.86 -1.33 24.28
CA PHE A 79 11.46 -2.04 23.16
C PHE A 79 10.40 -2.56 22.19
N SER A 80 9.33 -3.20 22.69
CA SER A 80 8.22 -3.66 21.84
C SER A 80 7.61 -2.53 21.01
N LYS A 81 7.50 -1.32 21.58
CA LYS A 81 7.02 -0.14 20.87
C LYS A 81 8.00 0.35 19.80
N VAL A 82 9.30 0.31 20.08
CA VAL A 82 10.35 0.66 19.11
C VAL A 82 10.33 -0.32 17.93
N VAL A 83 10.32 -1.63 18.19
CA VAL A 83 10.22 -2.68 17.16
C VAL A 83 8.98 -2.49 16.29
N TYR A 84 7.82 -2.23 16.91
CA TYR A 84 6.58 -1.99 16.18
C TYR A 84 6.69 -0.78 15.25
N ASN A 85 7.28 0.32 15.73
CA ASN A 85 7.47 1.51 14.93
C ASN A 85 8.45 1.27 13.76
N SER A 86 9.53 0.51 13.98
CA SER A 86 10.44 0.10 12.89
C SER A 86 9.74 -0.77 11.83
N CYS A 87 8.93 -1.75 12.24
CA CYS A 87 8.12 -2.52 11.29
C CYS A 87 7.19 -1.61 10.46
N LEU A 88 6.59 -0.61 11.10
CA LEU A 88 5.72 0.35 10.44
C LEU A 88 6.48 1.26 9.46
N GLU A 89 7.69 1.71 9.83
CA GLU A 89 8.58 2.47 8.95
C GLU A 89 8.96 1.63 7.71
N THR A 90 9.38 0.38 7.87
CA THR A 90 9.64 -0.56 6.77
C THR A 90 8.41 -0.73 5.86
N ALA A 91 7.23 -1.01 6.44
CA ALA A 91 6.00 -1.17 5.68
C ALA A 91 5.65 0.09 4.86
N ARG A 92 5.84 1.28 5.44
CA ARG A 92 5.63 2.56 4.73
C ARG A 92 6.63 2.76 3.60
N ARG A 93 7.93 2.50 3.85
CA ARG A 93 8.98 2.59 2.82
C ARG A 93 8.64 1.70 1.62
N ARG A 94 8.23 0.45 1.87
CA ARG A 94 7.82 -0.49 0.80
C ARG A 94 6.55 -0.07 0.08
N LYS A 95 5.54 0.48 0.78
CA LYS A 95 4.31 1.02 0.15
C LYS A 95 4.57 2.26 -0.73
N HIS A 96 5.57 3.06 -0.39
CA HIS A 96 5.95 4.24 -1.16
C HIS A 96 6.95 3.96 -2.29
N GLN A 97 7.53 2.76 -2.34
CA GLN A 97 8.21 2.32 -3.55
C GLN A 97 7.14 2.02 -4.60
N PRO A 98 7.24 2.59 -5.82
CA PRO A 98 6.43 2.10 -6.91
C PRO A 98 6.71 0.60 -7.02
N GLN A 99 5.66 -0.23 -6.91
CA GLN A 99 5.75 -1.61 -7.35
C GLN A 99 6.03 -1.55 -8.84
N VAL A 100 7.32 -1.55 -9.18
CA VAL A 100 7.76 -1.84 -10.53
C VAL A 100 7.47 -3.32 -10.69
N PHE A 101 6.23 -3.64 -11.06
CA PHE A 101 5.93 -4.91 -11.65
C PHE A 101 6.86 -4.99 -12.86
N SER A 102 7.95 -5.76 -12.75
CA SER A 102 8.75 -6.04 -13.93
C SER A 102 7.83 -6.72 -14.93
N ALA A 103 8.02 -6.45 -16.22
CA ALA A 103 7.24 -7.11 -17.26
C ALA A 103 7.25 -8.63 -17.06
N GLU A 104 8.38 -9.16 -16.57
CA GLU A 104 8.60 -10.56 -16.19
C GLU A 104 7.68 -11.06 -15.07
N THR A 105 7.41 -10.26 -14.03
CA THR A 105 6.51 -10.68 -12.92
C THR A 105 5.06 -10.80 -13.43
N LEU A 106 4.65 -9.90 -14.32
CA LEU A 106 3.33 -9.94 -14.95
C LEU A 106 3.21 -11.10 -15.94
N THR A 107 4.27 -11.42 -16.69
CA THR A 107 4.29 -12.62 -17.54
C THR A 107 4.34 -13.91 -16.73
N GLU A 108 5.04 -13.97 -15.60
CA GLU A 108 5.10 -15.17 -14.75
C GLU A 108 3.77 -15.45 -14.03
N GLU A 109 3.08 -14.43 -13.52
CA GLU A 109 1.74 -14.58 -12.95
C GLU A 109 0.67 -14.87 -14.01
N ALA A 110 0.86 -14.39 -15.24
CA ALA A 110 0.01 -14.76 -16.39
C ALA A 110 0.35 -16.16 -16.94
N ALA A 111 1.59 -16.63 -16.78
CA ALA A 111 2.06 -17.94 -17.23
C ALA A 111 1.81 -19.07 -16.22
N ARG A 112 1.57 -18.76 -14.94
CA ARG A 112 0.95 -19.72 -14.02
C ARG A 112 -0.41 -20.07 -14.58
N GLN A 113 -0.56 -21.32 -15.04
CA GLN A 113 -1.87 -21.87 -15.37
C GLN A 113 -2.75 -21.73 -14.13
N ARG A 114 -3.64 -20.74 -14.16
CA ARG A 114 -4.65 -20.56 -13.12
C ARG A 114 -5.48 -21.84 -13.10
N SER A 115 -5.79 -22.31 -11.90
CA SER A 115 -6.72 -23.42 -11.79
C SER A 115 -8.05 -23.01 -12.45
N PRO A 116 -8.75 -23.91 -13.17
CA PRO A 116 -10.09 -23.62 -13.68
C PRO A 116 -11.05 -23.08 -12.60
N LEU A 117 -10.84 -23.48 -11.35
CA LEU A 117 -11.58 -22.95 -10.19
C LEU A 117 -11.25 -21.49 -9.88
N GLU A 118 -9.99 -21.08 -10.01
CA GLU A 118 -9.57 -19.68 -9.79
C GLU A 118 -10.10 -18.77 -10.91
N GLU A 119 -10.06 -19.23 -12.16
CA GLU A 119 -10.64 -18.47 -13.27
C GLU A 119 -12.15 -18.30 -13.11
N LEU A 120 -12.85 -19.36 -12.67
CA LEU A 120 -14.28 -19.29 -12.37
C LEU A 120 -14.57 -18.29 -11.25
N ALA A 121 -13.80 -18.35 -10.16
CA ALA A 121 -13.94 -17.41 -9.05
C ALA A 121 -13.70 -15.95 -9.49
N ILE A 122 -12.67 -15.71 -10.31
CA ILE A 122 -12.40 -14.36 -10.86
C ILE A 122 -13.55 -13.89 -11.74
N ARG A 123 -14.10 -14.76 -12.61
CA ARG A 123 -15.25 -14.41 -13.45
C ARG A 123 -16.49 -14.09 -12.62
N ASP A 124 -16.75 -14.85 -11.57
CA ASP A 124 -17.86 -14.61 -10.66
C ASP A 124 -17.70 -13.27 -9.93
N GLU A 125 -16.51 -12.96 -9.42
CA GLU A 125 -16.23 -11.68 -8.76
C GLU A 125 -16.31 -10.50 -9.74
N LEU A 126 -15.82 -10.65 -10.97
CA LEU A 126 -15.99 -9.63 -12.02
C LEU A 126 -17.47 -9.43 -12.37
N GLY A 127 -18.25 -10.51 -12.44
CA GLY A 127 -19.69 -10.45 -12.68
C GLY A 127 -20.44 -9.74 -11.55
N ARG A 128 -20.07 -10.01 -10.30
CA ARG A 128 -20.62 -9.31 -9.11
C ARG A 128 -20.27 -7.82 -9.15
N LEU A 129 -19.01 -7.49 -9.42
CA LEU A 129 -18.57 -6.10 -9.55
C LEU A 129 -19.33 -5.39 -10.67
N GLU A 130 -19.47 -6.03 -11.84
CA GLU A 130 -20.22 -5.45 -12.95
C GLU A 130 -21.69 -5.23 -12.60
N ALA A 131 -22.33 -6.18 -11.91
CA ALA A 131 -23.71 -6.04 -11.45
C ALA A 131 -23.86 -4.87 -10.46
N LEU A 132 -22.94 -4.74 -9.49
CA LEU A 132 -22.91 -3.62 -8.54
C LEU A 132 -22.74 -2.28 -9.26
N LEU A 133 -21.82 -2.20 -10.22
CA LEU A 133 -21.59 -0.99 -11.00
C LEU A 133 -22.82 -0.63 -11.85
N LYS A 134 -23.42 -1.60 -12.54
CA LYS A 134 -24.61 -1.38 -13.40
C LYS A 134 -25.82 -0.88 -12.61
N GLY A 135 -25.94 -1.26 -11.34
CA GLY A 135 -26.99 -0.75 -10.44
C GLY A 135 -26.84 0.74 -10.09
N HIS A 136 -25.68 1.35 -10.34
CA HIS A 136 -25.42 2.73 -9.99
C HIS A 136 -25.82 3.70 -11.12
N ARG A 137 -26.50 4.80 -10.77
CA ARG A 137 -26.95 5.83 -11.74
C ARG A 137 -25.80 6.44 -12.56
N GLN A 138 -24.60 6.48 -11.98
CA GLN A 138 -23.39 7.01 -12.60
C GLN A 138 -22.46 5.91 -13.15
N TYR A 139 -23.01 4.75 -13.54
CA TYR A 139 -22.27 3.59 -14.03
C TYR A 139 -21.10 3.95 -14.95
N TYR A 140 -21.33 4.74 -16.00
CA TYR A 140 -20.30 5.09 -16.98
C TYR A 140 -19.16 5.92 -16.39
N LYS A 141 -19.44 6.80 -15.43
CA LYS A 141 -18.41 7.59 -14.73
C LYS A 141 -17.57 6.70 -13.83
N LEU A 142 -18.21 5.82 -13.06
CA LEU A 142 -17.52 4.87 -12.19
C LEU A 142 -16.65 3.92 -13.02
N LYS A 143 -17.17 3.42 -14.14
CA LYS A 143 -16.42 2.56 -15.07
C LYS A 143 -15.18 3.29 -15.61
N LEU A 144 -15.31 4.54 -16.04
CA LEU A 144 -14.19 5.34 -16.53
C LEU A 144 -13.16 5.59 -15.42
N CYS A 145 -13.59 6.03 -14.23
CA CYS A 145 -12.70 6.24 -13.08
C CYS A 145 -11.95 4.96 -12.69
N PHE A 146 -12.64 3.82 -12.65
CA PHE A 146 -12.04 2.53 -12.35
C PHE A 146 -10.96 2.17 -13.39
N LYS A 147 -11.25 2.33 -14.68
CA LYS A 147 -10.28 2.07 -15.75
C LYS A 147 -9.07 3.02 -15.69
N LEU A 148 -9.28 4.30 -15.38
CA LEU A 148 -8.21 5.28 -15.19
C LEU A 148 -7.33 4.94 -13.98
N TRP A 149 -7.96 4.53 -12.87
CA TRP A 149 -7.28 4.13 -11.64
C TRP A 149 -6.36 2.93 -11.86
N VAL A 150 -6.85 1.87 -12.52
CA VAL A 150 -6.06 0.67 -12.85
C VAL A 150 -5.19 0.84 -14.09
N ARG A 151 -5.21 2.02 -14.74
CA ARG A 151 -4.52 2.30 -16.01
C ARG A 151 -4.80 1.29 -17.12
N SER A 152 -6.04 0.78 -17.16
CA SER A 152 -6.48 -0.10 -18.24
C SER A 152 -6.58 0.67 -19.55
N PRO A 153 -6.22 0.06 -20.70
CA PRO A 153 -6.50 0.64 -22.00
C PRO A 153 -8.00 0.98 -22.13
N LEU A 154 -8.28 2.23 -22.50
CA LEU A 154 -9.62 2.72 -22.75
C LEU A 154 -9.99 2.46 -24.21
N GLN A 155 -11.18 1.91 -24.42
CA GLN A 155 -11.70 1.56 -25.75
C GLN A 155 -12.74 2.58 -26.21
N ARG A 156 -13.12 2.52 -27.49
CA ARG A 156 -14.08 3.47 -28.08
C ARG A 156 -15.42 3.48 -27.34
N GLU A 157 -15.86 2.31 -26.88
CA GLU A 157 -17.12 2.09 -26.18
C GLU A 157 -17.14 2.76 -24.79
N ASP A 158 -15.97 3.05 -24.22
CA ASP A 158 -15.88 3.78 -22.95
C ASP A 158 -16.13 5.28 -23.13
N TRP A 159 -15.92 5.81 -24.35
CA TRP A 159 -16.04 7.23 -24.67
C TRP A 159 -17.42 7.63 -25.16
N GLN A 160 -18.17 6.71 -25.78
CA GLN A 160 -19.46 7.01 -26.44
C GLN A 160 -20.46 7.77 -25.54
N PHE A 161 -20.44 7.53 -24.22
CA PHE A 161 -21.32 8.18 -23.25
C PHE A 161 -20.90 9.61 -22.88
N PHE A 162 -19.66 9.97 -23.22
CA PHE A 162 -19.05 11.26 -22.93
C PHE A 162 -18.89 12.13 -24.19
N GLU A 163 -19.12 11.57 -25.38
CA GLU A 163 -18.99 12.29 -26.64
C GLU A 163 -20.12 13.30 -26.82
N GLY A 164 -19.74 14.56 -26.99
CA GLY A 164 -20.66 15.66 -27.23
C GLY A 164 -19.92 16.92 -27.68
N PRO A 165 -20.61 17.91 -28.27
CA PRO A 165 -19.97 19.14 -28.74
C PRO A 165 -19.21 19.88 -27.63
N LYS A 166 -19.76 19.89 -26.41
CA LYS A 166 -19.18 20.56 -25.23
C LYS A 166 -18.02 19.80 -24.58
N THR A 167 -17.95 18.49 -24.78
CA THR A 167 -17.00 17.60 -24.08
C THR A 167 -15.90 17.10 -25.00
N ARG A 168 -16.01 17.31 -26.31
CA ARG A 168 -15.06 16.83 -27.33
C ARG A 168 -13.60 17.13 -26.99
N GLU A 169 -13.30 18.37 -26.58
CA GLU A 169 -11.94 18.78 -26.24
C GLU A 169 -11.43 18.07 -24.97
N ALA A 170 -12.27 17.98 -23.94
CA ALA A 170 -11.92 17.28 -22.70
C ALA A 170 -11.72 15.77 -22.92
N VAL A 171 -12.54 15.14 -23.76
CA VAL A 171 -12.39 13.73 -24.16
C VAL A 171 -11.08 13.53 -24.92
N ALA A 172 -10.78 14.37 -25.92
CA ALA A 172 -9.54 14.27 -26.69
C ALA A 172 -8.30 14.42 -25.79
N ARG A 173 -8.32 15.40 -24.88
CA ARG A 173 -7.23 15.62 -23.91
C ARG A 173 -7.05 14.41 -23.00
N LEU A 174 -8.13 13.85 -22.48
CA LEU A 174 -8.06 12.67 -21.60
C LEU A 174 -7.60 11.43 -22.37
N GLN A 175 -8.03 11.24 -23.63
CA GLN A 175 -7.56 10.16 -24.50
C GLN A 175 -6.04 10.23 -24.73
N GLU A 176 -5.53 11.41 -25.09
CA GLU A 176 -4.10 11.61 -25.39
C GLU A 176 -3.21 11.37 -24.16
N ASN A 177 -3.70 11.69 -22.96
CA ASN A 177 -2.89 11.64 -21.74
C ASN A 177 -3.14 10.40 -20.87
N SER A 178 -4.29 9.72 -20.99
CA SER A 178 -4.65 8.57 -20.14
C SER A 178 -3.67 7.40 -20.21
N GLN A 179 -2.87 7.29 -21.27
CA GLN A 179 -1.89 6.21 -21.47
C GLN A 179 -0.44 6.70 -21.46
N ARG A 180 -0.19 7.99 -21.20
CA ARG A 180 1.18 8.51 -21.19
C ARG A 180 1.92 8.07 -19.91
N PRO A 181 3.09 7.43 -20.04
CA PRO A 181 3.92 7.10 -18.88
C PRO A 181 4.37 8.39 -18.18
N GLY A 182 4.31 8.40 -16.85
CA GLY A 182 4.77 9.53 -16.02
C GLY A 182 3.68 10.48 -15.53
N LEU A 183 2.44 10.39 -16.04
CA LEU A 183 1.34 11.15 -15.45
C LEU A 183 0.99 10.60 -14.06
N SER A 184 0.84 11.54 -13.13
CA SER A 184 0.38 11.22 -11.79
C SER A 184 -1.11 10.87 -11.83
N GLU A 185 -1.53 10.00 -10.90
CA GLU A 185 -2.97 9.77 -10.65
C GLU A 185 -3.66 11.11 -10.41
N LYS A 186 -2.97 12.00 -9.66
CA LYS A 186 -2.99 13.48 -9.75
C LYS A 186 -3.81 14.12 -10.89
N GLU A 187 -3.06 14.29 -11.96
CA GLU A 187 -3.45 14.97 -13.18
C GLU A 187 -4.50 14.16 -13.94
N THR A 188 -4.45 12.84 -13.86
CA THR A 188 -5.40 11.95 -14.55
C THR A 188 -6.83 12.20 -14.09
N PHE A 189 -7.06 12.24 -12.78
CA PHE A 189 -8.38 12.52 -12.22
C PHE A 189 -8.80 13.99 -12.32
N GLU A 190 -7.85 14.93 -12.42
CA GLU A 190 -8.18 16.33 -12.74
C GLU A 190 -8.78 16.47 -14.14
N MET A 191 -8.22 15.77 -15.13
CA MET A 191 -8.78 15.72 -16.48
C MET A 191 -10.17 15.05 -16.51
N ALA A 192 -10.34 13.96 -15.76
CA ALA A 192 -11.65 13.31 -15.62
C ALA A 192 -12.69 14.21 -14.93
N ALA A 193 -12.28 14.96 -13.90
CA ALA A 193 -13.13 15.93 -13.22
C ALA A 193 -13.62 17.02 -14.15
N ALA A 194 -12.72 17.59 -14.96
CA ALA A 194 -13.07 18.59 -15.96
C ALA A 194 -14.13 18.06 -16.95
N LEU A 195 -13.96 16.82 -17.43
CA LEU A 195 -14.94 16.16 -18.29
C LEU A 195 -16.32 16.01 -17.60
N PHE A 196 -16.34 15.58 -16.34
CA PHE A 196 -17.58 15.36 -15.60
C PHE A 196 -18.31 16.65 -15.26
N ASN A 197 -17.55 17.71 -14.95
CA ASN A 197 -18.06 19.05 -14.70
C ASN A 197 -18.76 19.62 -15.93
N LEU A 198 -18.18 19.44 -17.12
CA LEU A 198 -18.79 19.82 -18.39
C LEU A 198 -20.09 19.07 -18.69
N LEU A 199 -20.17 17.79 -18.31
CA LEU A 199 -21.38 16.99 -18.50
C LEU A 199 -22.51 17.34 -17.53
N GLU A 200 -22.18 17.67 -16.28
CA GLU A 200 -23.17 17.93 -15.23
C GLU A 200 -23.48 19.41 -15.03
N ASN A 201 -22.79 20.32 -15.74
CA ASN A 201 -22.78 21.76 -15.45
C ASN A 201 -22.51 22.03 -13.96
N LYS A 202 -21.48 21.38 -13.42
CA LYS A 202 -21.05 21.54 -12.01
C LYS A 202 -19.59 21.94 -11.95
N ASP A 203 -19.15 22.39 -10.78
CA ASP A 203 -17.76 22.68 -10.48
C ASP A 203 -17.28 21.81 -9.31
N THR A 204 -17.01 20.54 -9.61
CA THR A 204 -16.55 19.55 -8.62
C THR A 204 -15.03 19.50 -8.63
N ALA A 205 -14.41 19.60 -7.45
CA ALA A 205 -12.97 19.45 -7.32
C ALA A 205 -12.53 18.01 -7.60
N ALA A 206 -11.39 17.85 -8.27
CA ALA A 206 -10.82 16.55 -8.63
C ALA A 206 -10.55 15.64 -7.43
N ASP A 207 -10.26 16.23 -6.27
CA ASP A 207 -10.04 15.49 -5.01
C ASP A 207 -11.30 14.76 -4.53
N SER A 208 -12.49 15.22 -4.96
CA SER A 208 -13.78 14.58 -4.65
C SER A 208 -14.03 13.31 -5.47
N LEU A 209 -13.29 13.10 -6.57
CA LEU A 209 -13.38 11.86 -7.37
C LEU A 209 -12.41 10.78 -6.92
N ARG A 210 -11.40 11.13 -6.11
CA ARG A 210 -10.40 10.19 -5.57
C ARG A 210 -10.82 9.54 -4.26
N ARG A 211 -11.62 10.25 -3.46
CA ARG A 211 -12.07 9.82 -2.14
C ARG A 211 -13.32 8.98 -2.26
#